data_AF-A0AA38M636-F1
#
_entry.id   AF-A0AA38M636-F1
#
_cell.length_a   1.000
_cell.length_b   1.000
_cell.length_c   1.000
_cell.angle_alpha   90.00
_cell.angle_beta   90.00
_cell.angle_gamma   90.00
#
_symmetry.space_group_name_H-M   'P 1'
#
loop_
_entity.id
_entity.type
_entity.pdbx_description
1 polymer ?
#
loop_
_entity_poly.entity_id
_entity_poly.type
_entity_poly.pdbx_seq_one_letter_code
_entity_poly.pdbx_strand_id
1 'polypeptide(L)'
;MFPISEDLKKKVYESFNRTEVMVNTDAETIKKWMKTQQHFPEEMDNSQIKNFLLLNKFSIEKTKRKIDMYYTIRSLLPDFYVTSNPKLENMQQALDQV
;
A
#
# COMPACT_ATOMS: atom_id res chain seq x y z
N MET A 1 1.54 4.74 10.06
CA MET A 1 2.89 4.25 9.73
C MET A 1 3.89 5.27 10.23
N PHE A 2 4.99 4.85 10.85
CA PHE A 2 5.94 5.79 11.45
C PHE A 2 6.60 6.68 10.39
N PRO A 3 6.78 7.99 10.67
CA PRO A 3 7.43 8.89 9.73
C PRO A 3 8.91 8.50 9.56
N ILE A 4 9.33 8.40 8.31
CA ILE A 4 10.73 8.15 7.95
C ILE A 4 11.44 9.51 7.94
N SER A 5 12.68 9.60 8.43
CA SER A 5 13.45 10.84 8.31
C SER A 5 13.68 11.21 6.84
N GLU A 6 13.55 12.49 6.51
CA GLU A 6 13.70 12.97 5.12
C GLU A 6 15.12 12.70 4.59
N ASP A 7 16.15 12.74 5.44
CA ASP A 7 17.52 12.37 5.06
C ASP A 7 17.64 10.92 4.58
N LEU A 8 16.94 9.99 5.25
CA LEU A 8 16.95 8.59 4.87
C LEU A 8 16.18 8.39 3.56
N LYS A 9 15.03 9.04 3.42
CA LYS A 9 14.23 9.00 2.19
C LYS A 9 15.03 9.50 0.98
N LYS A 10 15.79 10.60 1.14
CA LYS A 10 16.66 11.14 0.08
C LYS A 10 17.78 10.18 -0.31
N LYS A 11 18.51 9.63 0.68
CA LYS A 11 19.57 8.62 0.43
C LYS A 11 19.05 7.39 -0.30
N VAL A 12 17.86 6.93 0.07
CA VAL A 12 17.19 5.80 -0.59
C VAL A 12 16.91 6.14 -2.04
N TYR A 13 16.31 7.29 -2.35
CA TYR A 13 16.03 7.68 -3.74
C TYR A 13 17.30 7.80 -4.58
N GLU A 14 18.36 8.39 -4.03
CA GLU A 14 19.67 8.49 -4.67
C GLU A 14 20.26 7.10 -4.97
N SER A 15 20.18 6.14 -4.05
CA SER A 15 20.68 4.76 -4.26
C SER A 15 19.99 4.03 -5.42
N PHE A 16 18.76 4.43 -5.77
CA PHE A 16 18.01 3.87 -6.90
C PHE A 16 18.04 4.79 -8.13
N ASN A 17 18.86 5.86 -8.13
CA ASN A 17 18.93 6.87 -9.19
C ASN A 17 17.54 7.47 -9.52
N ARG A 18 16.75 7.75 -8.49
CA ARG A 18 15.41 8.36 -8.60
C ARG A 18 15.39 9.74 -7.98
N THR A 19 14.59 10.63 -8.55
CA THR A 19 14.24 11.93 -7.96
C THR A 19 12.87 11.87 -7.31
N GLU A 20 12.59 12.77 -6.37
CA GLU A 20 11.27 12.84 -5.73
C GLU A 20 10.14 13.06 -6.75
N VAL A 21 10.40 13.83 -7.81
CA VAL A 21 9.45 14.04 -8.92
C VAL A 21 9.12 12.74 -9.65
N MET A 22 10.13 11.91 -9.93
CA MET A 22 9.91 10.60 -10.57
C MET A 22 9.09 9.68 -9.68
N VAL A 23 9.44 9.59 -8.39
CA VAL A 23 8.71 8.75 -7.43
C VAL A 23 7.25 9.22 -7.27
N ASN A 24 7.02 10.53 -7.25
CA ASN A 24 5.65 11.08 -7.24
C ASN A 24 4.89 10.72 -8.52
N THR A 25 5.53 10.80 -9.68
CA THR A 25 4.92 10.45 -10.98
C THR A 25 4.56 8.96 -11.05
N ASP A 26 5.45 8.09 -10.58
CA ASP A 26 5.21 6.65 -10.49
C ASP A 26 4.04 6.35 -9.54
N ALA A 27 3.96 7.04 -8.40
CA ALA A 27 2.88 6.89 -7.44
C ALA A 27 1.53 7.31 -8.03
N GLU A 28 1.47 8.45 -8.73
CA GLU A 28 0.26 8.89 -9.44
C GLU A 28 -0.15 7.92 -10.55
N THR A 29 0.82 7.30 -11.24
CA THR A 29 0.56 6.28 -12.26
C THR A 29 -0.12 5.05 -11.64
N ILE A 30 0.38 4.57 -10.50
CA ILE A 30 -0.24 3.45 -9.79
C ILE A 30 -1.63 3.84 -9.27
N LYS A 31 -1.77 5.05 -8.71
CA LYS A 31 -3.07 5.54 -8.21
C LYS A 31 -4.12 5.58 -9.30
N LYS A 32 -3.77 6.10 -10.48
CA LYS A 32 -4.65 6.10 -11.65
C LYS A 32 -5.01 4.69 -12.09
N TRP A 33 -4.03 3.78 -12.14
CA TRP A 33 -4.28 2.38 -12.47
C TRP A 33 -5.21 1.69 -11.45
N MET A 34 -5.07 1.96 -10.15
CA MET A 34 -5.97 1.40 -9.13
C MET A 34 -7.41 1.82 -9.36
N LYS A 35 -7.66 3.07 -9.78
CA LYS A 35 -9.01 3.56 -10.08
C LYS A 35 -9.67 2.86 -11.27
N THR A 36 -8.89 2.24 -12.16
CA THR A 36 -9.47 1.48 -13.29
C THR A 36 -9.90 0.08 -12.90
N GLN A 37 -9.52 -0.41 -11.71
CA GLN A 37 -9.82 -1.76 -11.24
C GLN A 37 -11.00 -1.71 -10.25
N GLN A 38 -12.09 -2.40 -10.57
CA GLN A 38 -13.31 -2.39 -9.75
C GLN A 38 -13.17 -3.18 -8.44
N HIS A 39 -12.21 -4.12 -8.37
CA HIS A 39 -12.04 -5.02 -7.23
C HIS A 39 -11.20 -4.45 -6.08
N PHE A 40 -10.69 -3.22 -6.18
CA PHE A 40 -9.99 -2.58 -5.07
C PHE A 40 -10.98 -1.88 -4.12
N PRO A 41 -11.13 -2.36 -2.87
CA PRO A 41 -12.14 -1.87 -1.94
C PRO A 41 -11.79 -0.52 -1.29
N GLU A 42 -10.52 -0.11 -1.32
CA GLU A 42 -10.04 1.08 -0.62
C GLU A 42 -9.05 1.87 -1.49
N GLU A 43 -9.19 3.20 -1.52
CA GLU A 43 -8.19 4.08 -2.13
C GLU A 43 -6.93 4.10 -1.25
N MET A 44 -5.81 3.66 -1.81
CA MET A 44 -4.52 3.67 -1.12
C MET A 44 -3.93 5.10 -1.11
N ASP A 45 -3.41 5.52 0.04
CA ASP A 45 -2.75 6.81 0.18
C ASP A 45 -1.42 6.88 -0.61
N ASN A 46 -1.04 8.09 -1.05
CA ASN A 46 0.20 8.30 -1.79
C ASN A 46 1.43 7.84 -1.00
N SER A 47 1.43 7.99 0.34
CA SER A 47 2.52 7.49 1.17
C SER A 47 2.64 5.96 1.12
N GLN A 48 1.51 5.25 1.13
CA GLN A 48 1.46 3.80 1.03
C GLN A 48 1.94 3.33 -0.35
N ILE A 49 1.49 3.97 -1.43
CA ILE A 49 1.93 3.65 -2.80
C ILE A 49 3.44 3.84 -2.96
N LYS A 50 4.00 4.93 -2.43
CA LYS A 50 5.46 5.17 -2.44
C LYS A 50 6.23 4.08 -1.70
N ASN A 51 5.69 3.57 -0.60
CA ASN A 51 6.31 2.47 0.14
C ASN A 51 6.25 1.17 -0.67
N PHE A 52 5.13 0.87 -1.34
CA PHE A 52 5.05 -0.27 -2.25
C PHE A 52 6.05 -0.15 -3.40
N LEU A 53 6.22 1.04 -3.98
CA LEU A 53 7.25 1.31 -4.98
C LEU A 53 8.65 1.04 -4.41
N LEU A 54 8.96 1.54 -3.22
CA LEU A 54 10.25 1.30 -2.57
C LEU A 54 10.52 -0.20 -2.36
N LEU A 55 9.56 -0.95 -1.82
CA LEU A 55 9.67 -2.40 -1.60
C LEU A 55 9.91 -3.18 -2.89
N ASN A 56 9.43 -2.65 -4.02
CA ASN A 56 9.59 -3.25 -5.35
C ASN A 56 10.70 -2.57 -6.19
N LYS A 57 11.62 -1.84 -5.56
CA LYS A 57 12.75 -1.16 -6.22
C LYS A 57 12.29 -0.23 -7.35
N PHE A 58 11.19 0.49 -7.13
CA PHE A 58 10.54 1.41 -8.07
C PHE A 58 10.10 0.77 -9.39
N SER A 59 9.80 -0.53 -9.40
CA SER A 59 9.24 -1.22 -10.56
C SER A 59 7.72 -1.16 -10.53
N ILE A 60 7.13 -0.35 -11.41
CA ILE A 60 5.67 -0.15 -11.51
C ILE A 60 4.94 -1.48 -11.70
N GLU A 61 5.37 -2.31 -12.66
CA GLU A 61 4.68 -3.58 -12.97
C GLU A 61 4.75 -4.58 -11.81
N LYS A 62 5.89 -4.67 -11.11
CA LYS A 62 6.00 -5.52 -9.91
C LYS A 62 5.10 -4.99 -8.79
N THR A 63 5.05 -3.67 -8.61
CA THR A 63 4.17 -3.04 -7.63
C THR A 63 2.71 -3.33 -7.92
N LYS A 64 2.24 -3.13 -9.16
CA LYS A 64 0.87 -3.46 -9.57
C LYS A 64 0.51 -4.90 -9.24
N ARG A 65 1.36 -5.86 -9.64
CA ARG A 65 1.16 -7.29 -9.37
C ARG A 65 1.09 -7.59 -7.86
N LYS A 66 1.93 -6.94 -7.04
CA LYS A 66 1.93 -7.15 -5.58
C LYS A 66 0.71 -6.54 -4.90
N ILE A 67 0.25 -5.37 -5.34
CA ILE A 67 -1.00 -4.75 -4.86
C ILE A 67 -2.19 -5.64 -5.23
N ASP A 68 -2.25 -6.10 -6.48
CA ASP A 68 -3.32 -6.99 -6.94
C ASP A 68 -3.37 -8.31 -6.15
N MET A 69 -2.21 -8.93 -5.93
CA MET A 69 -2.08 -10.13 -5.12
C MET A 69 -2.48 -9.89 -3.65
N TYR A 70 -2.16 -8.72 -3.09
CA TYR A 70 -2.54 -8.36 -1.72
C TYR A 70 -4.07 -8.36 -1.54
N TYR A 71 -4.80 -7.72 -2.44
CA TYR A 71 -6.27 -7.69 -2.37
C TYR A 71 -6.91 -9.02 -2.78
N THR A 72 -6.30 -9.76 -3.71
CA THR A 72 -6.75 -11.11 -4.09
C THR A 72 -6.71 -12.06 -2.90
N ILE A 73 -5.59 -12.14 -2.18
CA ILE A 73 -5.44 -13.05 -1.03
C ILE A 73 -6.43 -12.71 0.09
N ARG A 74 -6.65 -11.41 0.34
CA ARG A 74 -7.65 -10.96 1.33
C ARG A 74 -9.07 -11.42 0.97
N SER A 75 -9.38 -11.46 -0.32
CA SER A 75 -10.69 -11.92 -0.81
C SER A 75 -10.81 -13.44 -0.77
N LEU A 76 -9.71 -14.17 -1.00
CA LEU A 76 -9.68 -15.64 -0.99
C LEU A 76 -9.65 -16.25 0.43
N LEU A 77 -9.12 -15.52 1.41
CA LEU A 77 -8.96 -15.98 2.80
C LEU A 77 -9.73 -15.08 3.78
N PRO A 78 -11.06 -14.92 3.63
CA PRO A 78 -11.83 -14.02 4.48
C PRO A 78 -11.72 -14.37 5.96
N ASP A 79 -11.65 -15.65 6.31
CA ASP A 79 -11.56 -16.11 7.70
C ASP A 79 -10.36 -15.52 8.46
N PHE A 80 -9.23 -15.30 7.77
CA PHE A 80 -8.03 -14.70 8.35
C PHE A 80 -8.04 -13.18 8.35
N TYR A 81 -8.67 -12.54 7.35
CA TYR A 81 -8.57 -11.09 7.15
C TYR A 81 -9.80 -10.30 7.61
N VAL A 82 -10.97 -10.93 7.67
CA VAL A 82 -12.21 -10.34 8.19
C VAL A 82 -12.22 -10.48 9.71
N THR A 83 -12.05 -11.69 10.24
CA THR A 83 -12.10 -11.96 11.68
C THR A 83 -10.94 -11.34 12.48
N SER A 84 -9.89 -10.86 11.83
CA SER A 84 -8.74 -10.21 12.48
C SER A 84 -8.65 -8.70 12.23
N ASN A 85 -9.67 -8.09 11.62
CA ASN A 85 -9.66 -6.65 11.38
C ASN A 85 -10.23 -5.90 12.61
N PRO A 86 -9.39 -5.22 13.42
CA PRO A 86 -9.83 -4.53 14.63
C PRO A 86 -10.76 -3.34 14.35
N LYS A 87 -10.91 -2.92 13.08
CA LYS A 87 -11.84 -1.86 12.68
C LYS A 87 -13.25 -2.36 12.36
N LEU A 88 -13.51 -3.67 12.36
CA LEU A 88 -14.87 -4.17 12.17
C LEU A 88 -15.67 -4.09 13.47
N GLU A 89 -16.97 -3.82 13.37
CA GLU A 89 -17.87 -3.67 14.53
C GLU A 89 -17.82 -4.89 15.45
N ASN A 90 -17.80 -6.10 14.89
CA ASN A 90 -17.73 -7.35 15.66
C ASN A 90 -16.43 -7.52 16.45
N MET A 91 -15.33 -6.89 16.04
CA MET A 91 -14.05 -6.93 16.73
C MET A 91 -13.88 -5.77 17.73
N GLN A 92 -14.48 -4.60 17.47
CA GLN A 92 -14.52 -3.50 18.42
C GLN A 92 -15.34 -3.85 19.66
N GLN A 93 -16.50 -4.49 19.47
CA GLN A 93 -17.34 -4.99 20.57
C GLN A 93 -16.63 -6.00 21.47
N ALA A 94 -15.69 -6.79 20.93
CA ALA A 94 -14.90 -7.74 21.72
C ALA A 94 -13.78 -7.05 22.54
N LEU A 95 -13.31 -5.88 22.10
CA LEU A 95 -12.31 -5.08 22.82
C LEU A 95 -12.95 -4.27 23.97
N ASP A 96 -14.19 -3.83 23.80
CA ASP A 96 -14.94 -3.07 24.82
C ASP A 96 -15.46 -3.95 25.99
N GLN A 97 -15.33 -5.28 25.89
CA GLN A 97 -15.74 -6.23 26.94
C GLN A 97 -14.59 -6.68 27.87
N VAL A 98 -13.38 -6.12 27.73
CA VAL A 98 -12.19 -6.46 28.53
C VAL A 98 -11.72 -5.29 29.38
#